data_AF-A0A7L4RN50-F1
#
_entry.id   AF-A0A7L4RN50-F1
#
_cell.length_a   1.000
_cell.length_b   1.000
_cell.length_c   1.000
_cell.angle_alpha   90.00
_cell.angle_beta   90.00
_cell.angle_gamma   90.00
#
_symmetry.space_group_name_H-M   'P 1'
#
loop_
_entity.id
_entity.type
_entity.pdbx_description
1 polymer ?
#
loop_
_entity_poly.entity_id
_entity_poly.type
_entity_poly.pdbx_seq_one_letter_code
_entity_poly.pdbx_strand_id
1 'polypeptide(L)'
;MNLRRHLHRHLSRHRPPVTHHEIIADAVFFIIGALLATLAVFIFDIHWSFYPGNTIFPPNKYIFTSPEPYYLGALIGGVLGIFIIKLLLLGIREEREEIFGRRKKL
;
A
#
# COMPACT_ATOMS: atom_id res chain seq x y z
N MET A 1 22.53 -16.19 -39.19
CA MET A 1 21.16 -15.80 -38.76
C MET A 1 21.24 -15.30 -37.32
N ASN A 2 21.00 -14.00 -37.08
CA ASN A 2 21.42 -13.31 -35.85
C ASN A 2 20.56 -13.68 -34.61
N LEU A 3 21.15 -14.48 -33.70
CA LEU A 3 20.61 -14.84 -32.38
C LEU A 3 20.10 -13.62 -31.58
N ARG A 4 20.75 -12.47 -31.78
CA ARG A 4 20.40 -11.17 -31.17
C ARG A 4 18.99 -10.67 -31.56
N ARG A 5 18.51 -10.97 -32.77
CA ARG A 5 17.15 -10.58 -33.22
C ARG A 5 16.07 -11.51 -32.66
N HIS A 6 16.43 -12.74 -32.30
CA HIS A 6 15.49 -13.71 -31.71
C HIS A 6 15.28 -13.41 -30.23
N LEU A 7 16.35 -13.05 -29.50
CA LEU A 7 16.27 -12.64 -28.10
C LEU A 7 15.47 -11.35 -27.89
N HIS A 8 15.64 -10.35 -28.76
CA HIS A 8 14.87 -9.09 -28.66
C HIS A 8 13.36 -9.28 -28.88
N ARG A 9 12.96 -10.23 -29.74
CA ARG A 9 11.53 -10.54 -29.96
C ARG A 9 10.88 -11.28 -28.79
N HIS A 10 11.67 -12.03 -28.02
CA HIS A 10 11.15 -12.75 -26.85
C HIS A 10 10.96 -11.84 -25.63
N LEU A 11 11.82 -10.82 -25.48
CA LEU A 11 11.73 -9.84 -24.40
C LEU A 11 10.69 -8.73 -24.67
N SER A 12 10.28 -8.55 -25.93
CA SER A 12 9.24 -7.59 -26.31
C SER A 12 7.82 -8.17 -26.22
N ARG A 13 7.58 -9.17 -25.36
CA ARG A 13 6.21 -9.55 -24.99
C ARG A 13 5.58 -8.33 -24.30
N HIS A 14 4.76 -7.63 -25.07
CA HIS A 14 4.08 -6.41 -24.70
C HIS A 14 3.51 -6.55 -23.30
N ARG A 15 4.00 -5.73 -22.36
CA ARG A 15 3.25 -5.50 -21.12
C ARG A 15 1.88 -5.00 -21.58
N PRO A 16 0.77 -5.61 -21.12
CA PRO A 16 -0.53 -5.10 -21.47
C PRO A 16 -0.61 -3.62 -21.07
N PRO A 17 -1.24 -2.76 -21.89
CA PRO A 17 -1.44 -1.37 -21.53
C PRO A 17 -2.17 -1.31 -20.18
N VAL A 18 -1.81 -0.33 -19.35
CA VAL A 18 -2.48 -0.08 -18.07
C VAL A 18 -3.97 0.07 -18.33
N THR A 19 -4.77 -0.77 -17.68
CA THR A 19 -6.22 -0.80 -17.91
C THR A 19 -6.93 0.20 -17.01
N HIS A 20 -8.11 0.69 -17.41
CA HIS A 20 -8.94 1.53 -16.54
C HIS A 20 -9.21 0.88 -15.17
N HIS A 21 -9.40 -0.44 -15.14
CA HIS A 21 -9.61 -1.20 -13.92
C HIS A 21 -8.38 -1.17 -13.00
N GLU A 22 -7.18 -1.21 -13.57
CA GLU A 22 -5.92 -1.11 -12.82
C GLU A 22 -5.75 0.26 -12.19
N ILE A 23 -6.08 1.34 -12.91
CA ILE A 23 -6.05 2.70 -12.38
C ILE A 23 -7.04 2.86 -11.22
N ILE A 24 -8.26 2.32 -11.37
CA ILE A 24 -9.29 2.36 -10.32
C ILE A 24 -8.81 1.57 -9.10
N ALA A 25 -8.24 0.38 -9.30
CA ALA A 25 -7.70 -0.43 -8.21
C ALA A 25 -6.58 0.33 -7.46
N ASP A 26 -5.66 0.97 -8.19
CA ASP A 26 -4.57 1.75 -7.59
C ASP A 26 -5.08 2.95 -6.82
N ALA A 27 -6.10 3.65 -7.33
CA ALA A 27 -6.76 4.72 -6.61
C ALA A 27 -7.43 4.21 -5.31
N VAL A 28 -8.10 3.06 -5.35
CA VAL A 28 -8.70 2.44 -4.17
C VAL A 28 -7.63 2.04 -3.15
N PHE A 29 -6.53 1.43 -3.59
CA PHE A 29 -5.42 1.05 -2.70
C PHE A 29 -4.77 2.27 -2.05
N PHE A 30 -4.60 3.34 -2.82
CA PHE A 30 -4.13 4.63 -2.31
C PHE A 30 -5.08 5.17 -1.23
N ILE A 31 -6.39 5.21 -1.49
CA ILE A 31 -7.38 5.73 -0.54
C ILE A 31 -7.38 4.90 0.75
N ILE A 32 -7.34 3.57 0.65
CA ILE A 32 -7.29 2.68 1.82
C ILE A 32 -6.03 2.95 2.64
N GLY A 33 -4.86 3.01 1.99
CA GLY A 33 -3.60 3.31 2.66
C GLY A 33 -3.59 4.69 3.33
N ALA A 34 -4.12 5.70 2.64
CA ALA A 34 -4.24 7.06 3.15
C ALA A 34 -5.15 7.13 4.38
N LEU A 35 -6.30 6.45 4.36
CA LEU A 35 -7.23 6.39 5.50
C LEU A 35 -6.60 5.70 6.71
N LEU A 36 -5.95 4.55 6.51
CA LEU A 36 -5.30 3.82 7.60
C LEU A 36 -4.16 4.62 8.22
N ALA A 37 -3.34 5.29 7.40
CA ALA A 37 -2.26 6.13 7.92
C ALA A 37 -2.79 7.38 8.62
N THR A 38 -3.86 8.01 8.11
CA THR A 38 -4.53 9.13 8.77
C THR A 38 -5.04 8.71 10.15
N LEU A 39 -5.66 7.52 10.25
CA LEU A 39 -6.11 6.97 11.53
C LEU A 39 -4.93 6.70 12.47
N ALA A 40 -3.82 6.17 11.97
CA ALA A 40 -2.62 5.95 12.78
C ALA A 40 -2.02 7.27 13.29
N VAL A 41 -1.93 8.30 12.44
CA VAL A 41 -1.48 9.65 12.82
C VAL A 41 -2.45 10.26 13.84
N PHE A 42 -3.76 10.08 13.68
CA PHE A 42 -4.75 10.54 14.65
C PHE A 42 -4.58 9.86 16.01
N ILE A 43 -4.45 8.54 16.05
CA ILE A 43 -4.22 7.78 17.29
C ILE A 43 -2.93 8.26 17.96
N PHE A 44 -1.89 8.50 17.17
CA PHE A 44 -0.65 9.09 17.66
C PHE A 44 -0.90 10.51 18.18
N ASP A 45 -1.67 11.35 17.51
CA ASP A 45 -1.93 12.71 17.96
C ASP A 45 -2.62 12.77 19.34
N ILE A 46 -3.55 11.85 19.58
CA ILE A 46 -4.27 11.77 20.86
C ILE A 46 -3.56 10.90 21.90
N HIS A 47 -2.38 10.34 21.62
CA HIS A 47 -1.83 9.27 22.45
C HIS A 47 -1.59 9.69 23.91
N TRP A 48 -1.31 10.98 24.15
CA TRP A 48 -1.14 11.52 25.51
C TRP A 48 -2.42 11.48 26.33
N SER A 49 -3.58 11.51 25.69
CA SER A 49 -4.88 11.38 26.37
C SER A 49 -5.06 10.00 27.03
N PHE A 50 -4.22 9.01 26.70
CA PHE A 50 -4.26 7.67 27.31
C PHE A 50 -3.45 7.55 28.61
N TYR A 51 -2.64 8.56 28.97
CA TYR A 51 -1.81 8.53 30.18
C TYR A 51 -2.37 9.46 31.26
N PRO A 52 -3.06 8.92 32.30
CA PRO A 52 -3.57 9.73 33.39
C PRO A 52 -2.42 10.14 34.32
N GLY A 53 -2.05 11.42 34.29
CA GLY A 53 -1.06 12.01 35.17
C GLY A 53 -0.33 13.17 34.50
N ASN A 54 -0.35 14.35 35.12
CA ASN A 54 0.34 15.56 34.65
C ASN A 54 1.87 15.45 34.79
N THR A 55 2.47 14.36 34.35
CA THR A 55 3.90 14.12 34.58
C THR A 55 4.65 14.07 33.26
N ILE A 56 5.39 15.16 33.05
CA ILE A 56 6.61 15.38 32.24
C ILE A 56 6.42 16.21 30.95
N PHE A 57 5.28 16.20 30.26
CA PHE A 57 5.08 16.97 29.00
C PHE A 57 3.70 17.68 28.92
N PRO A 58 3.54 18.75 28.13
CA PRO A 58 2.43 19.70 28.24
C PRO A 58 1.03 19.08 28.04
N PRO A 59 -0.01 19.63 28.71
CA PRO A 59 -1.34 19.00 28.87
C PRO A 59 -2.25 19.09 27.63
N ASN A 60 -1.70 19.35 26.44
CA ASN A 60 -2.52 19.50 25.26
C ASN A 60 -3.08 18.13 24.85
N LYS A 61 -4.40 18.08 24.59
CA LYS A 61 -5.12 16.88 24.14
C LYS A 61 -4.59 16.32 22.81
N TYR A 62 -3.86 17.14 22.07
CA TYR A 62 -3.26 16.86 20.77
C TYR A 62 -1.78 17.27 20.78
N ILE A 63 -0.96 16.51 20.08
CA ILE A 63 0.46 16.75 19.85
C ILE A 63 0.67 17.76 18.73
N PHE A 64 -0.08 17.56 17.66
CA PHE A 64 0.03 18.37 16.46
C PHE A 64 -0.84 19.62 16.62
N THR A 65 -0.21 20.76 16.39
CA THR A 65 -0.89 22.06 16.39
C THR A 65 -1.35 22.47 14.98
N SER A 66 -0.98 21.71 13.95
CA SER A 66 -1.33 21.95 12.56
C SER A 66 -1.90 20.68 11.91
N PRO A 67 -2.70 20.81 10.83
CA PRO A 67 -3.22 19.66 10.09
C PRO A 67 -2.18 19.03 9.15
N GLU A 68 -0.99 19.63 9.00
CA GLU A 68 0.05 19.18 8.06
C GLU A 68 0.51 17.72 8.28
N PRO A 69 0.70 17.23 9.52
CA PRO A 69 1.08 15.85 9.77
C PRO A 69 0.04 14.84 9.26
N TYR A 70 -1.24 15.22 9.27
CA TYR A 70 -2.32 14.40 8.73
C TYR A 70 -2.26 14.30 7.21
N TYR A 71 -2.04 15.42 6.52
CA TYR A 71 -1.91 15.42 5.06
C TYR A 71 -0.66 14.65 4.60
N LEU A 72 0.47 14.84 5.29
CA LEU A 72 1.70 14.09 5.02
C LEU A 72 1.51 12.60 5.31
N GLY A 73 0.89 12.26 6.44
CA GLY A 73 0.55 10.89 6.80
C GLY A 73 -0.37 10.22 5.77
N ALA A 74 -1.41 10.91 5.32
CA ALA A 74 -2.31 10.42 4.29
C ALA A 74 -1.58 10.18 2.96
N LEU A 75 -0.73 11.10 2.53
CA LEU A 75 0.04 10.97 1.29
C LEU A 75 1.02 9.79 1.34
N ILE A 76 1.84 9.73 2.39
CA ILE A 76 2.82 8.65 2.59
C ILE A 76 2.08 7.30 2.71
N GLY A 77 1.04 7.27 3.52
CA GLY A 77 0.19 6.09 3.72
C GLY A 77 -0.46 5.60 2.44
N GLY A 78 -0.96 6.51 1.60
CA GLY A 78 -1.56 6.15 0.32
C GLY A 78 -0.55 5.54 -0.64
N VAL A 79 0.64 6.14 -0.76
CA VAL A 79 1.71 5.57 -1.60
C VAL A 79 2.12 4.19 -1.09
N LEU A 80 2.36 4.04 0.21
CA LEU A 80 2.70 2.74 0.80
C LEU A 80 1.58 1.72 0.65
N GLY A 81 0.31 2.15 0.77
CA GLY A 81 -0.87 1.32 0.59
C GLY A 81 -0.93 0.66 -0.79
N ILE A 82 -0.61 1.40 -1.85
CA ILE A 82 -0.51 0.85 -3.22
C ILE A 82 0.48 -0.32 -3.24
N PHE A 83 1.69 -0.13 -2.72
CA PHE A 83 2.73 -1.16 -2.76
C PHE A 83 2.38 -2.37 -1.89
N ILE A 84 1.99 -2.14 -0.64
CA ILE A 84 1.72 -3.22 0.32
C ILE A 84 0.54 -4.07 -0.17
N ILE A 85 -0.56 -3.45 -0.59
CA ILE A 85 -1.75 -4.20 -1.03
C ILE A 85 -1.44 -4.99 -2.30
N LYS A 86 -0.72 -4.41 -3.27
CA LYS A 86 -0.29 -5.15 -4.47
C LYS A 86 0.60 -6.34 -4.15
N LEU A 87 1.55 -6.18 -3.23
CA LEU A 87 2.43 -7.28 -2.80
C LEU A 87 1.65 -8.39 -2.12
N LEU A 88 0.69 -8.06 -1.25
CA LEU A 88 -0.20 -9.04 -0.62
C LEU A 88 -1.05 -9.79 -1.65
N LEU A 89 -1.66 -9.08 -2.59
CA LEU A 89 -2.46 -9.70 -3.65
C LEU A 89 -1.62 -10.60 -4.56
N LEU A 90 -0.36 -10.23 -4.83
CA LEU A 90 0.57 -11.06 -5.57
C LEU A 90 0.86 -12.37 -4.83
N GLY A 91 1.20 -12.29 -3.53
CA GLY A 91 1.44 -13.49 -2.71
C GLY A 91 0.24 -14.43 -2.65
N ILE A 92 -0.97 -13.88 -2.47
CA ILE A 92 -2.22 -14.67 -2.47
C ILE A 92 -2.46 -15.34 -3.83
N ARG A 93 -2.12 -14.66 -4.93
CA ARG A 93 -2.28 -15.21 -6.29
C ARG A 93 -1.34 -16.40 -6.50
N GLU A 94 -0.07 -16.25 -6.13
CA GLU A 94 0.95 -17.31 -6.25
C GLU A 94 0.57 -18.56 -5.46
N GLU A 95 0.11 -18.39 -4.21
CA GLU A 95 -0.36 -19.49 -3.37
C GLU A 95 -1.56 -20.22 -3.98
N ARG A 96 -2.55 -19.48 -4.52
CA ARG A 96 -3.70 -20.09 -5.20
C ARG A 96 -3.29 -20.90 -6.44
N GLU A 97 -2.37 -20.37 -7.23
CA GLU A 97 -1.85 -21.07 -8.42
C GLU A 97 -1.15 -22.37 -8.03
N GLU A 98 -0.37 -22.39 -6.94
CA GLU A 98 0.28 -23.59 -6.43
C GLU A 98 -0.75 -24.65 -5.97
N ILE A 99 -1.73 -24.24 -5.17
CA ILE A 99 -2.75 -25.15 -4.59
C ILE A 99 -3.65 -25.74 -5.69
N PHE A 100 -4.16 -24.93 -6.61
CA PHE A 100 -5.07 -25.40 -7.66
C PHE A 100 -4.32 -26.04 -8.84
N GLY A 101 -3.08 -25.63 -9.11
CA GLY A 101 -2.20 -26.27 -10.08
C GLY A 101 -1.83 -27.70 -9.69
N ARG A 102 -1.62 -27.97 -8.39
CA ARG A 102 -1.42 -29.34 -7.87
C ARG A 102 -2.65 -30.22 -8.06
N ARG A 103 -3.87 -29.71 -7.84
CA ARG A 103 -5.10 -30.51 -7.98
C ARG A 103 -5.43 -30.93 -9.41
N LYS A 104 -4.96 -30.21 -10.43
CA LYS A 104 -5.17 -30.59 -11.85
C LYS A 104 -4.23 -31.71 -12.34
N LYS A 105 -3.21 -32.08 -11.56
CA LYS A 105 -2.22 -33.12 -11.91
C LYS A 105 -2.47 -34.47 -11.22
N LEU A 106 -3.46 -34.56 -10.33
CA LEU A 106 -3.96 -35.80 -9.72
C LEU A 106 -5.22 -36.26 -10.45
#